data_AF-D4AIP1-F1
#
_entry.id   AF-D4AIP1-F1
#
_cell.length_a   1.000
_cell.length_b   1.000
_cell.length_c   1.000
_cell.angle_alpha   90.00
_cell.angle_beta   90.00
_cell.angle_gamma   90.00
#
_symmetry.space_group_name_H-M   'P 1'
#
loop_
_entity.id
_entity.type
_entity.pdbx_description
1 polymer ?
#
loop_
_entity_poly.entity_id
_entity_poly.type
_entity_poly.pdbx_seq_one_letter_code
_entity_poly.pdbx_strand_id
1 'polypeptide(L)'
;MTVKEIKGNYQEAARGTRPSFSASIPIMTNQKTTRNATGDKAQVPSFESVPISHSLLLLSDSALPLGSFAYSSGLESYIAHNKPLPAHVTPFTSFNRFLSLSLASIASTTIPYLRRAHRQPEELERLDNDLDASTPCTVARRASVAQGLAMLQVWERALKSSAIQRIQEHQHDSQHHTVRAVAVLDQFSESLKNIGVDEEYDEVNGTVSGHFAPLWAVVCLALDIDLEQAAYVFMLNHAKAVLSAAVRASVMGPYQSQGVLAGNALQRTIAELLQKEWWTEPEDAGQVVPIMDLWMGRHELLYSRIFNS
;
A
#
# COMPACT_ATOMS: atom_id res chain seq x y z
N MET A 1 -51.42 24.91 14.92
CA MET A 1 -51.70 23.46 14.99
C MET A 1 -50.83 22.77 13.96
N THR A 2 -49.89 21.88 14.23
CA THR A 2 -48.95 21.73 15.34
C THR A 2 -47.72 21.11 14.70
N VAL A 3 -46.54 21.66 14.99
CA VAL A 3 -45.23 21.12 14.59
C VAL A 3 -45.06 19.73 15.22
N LYS A 4 -44.66 18.72 14.43
CA LYS A 4 -44.20 17.44 14.96
C LYS A 4 -42.71 17.31 14.71
N GLU A 5 -41.94 17.67 15.73
CA GLU A 5 -40.56 17.26 15.91
C GLU A 5 -40.48 15.73 15.97
N ILE A 6 -39.59 15.13 15.18
CA ILE A 6 -39.15 13.75 15.39
C ILE A 6 -37.73 13.84 15.97
N LYS A 7 -37.66 13.74 17.30
CA LYS A 7 -36.42 13.43 18.02
C LYS A 7 -36.11 11.94 17.80
N GLY A 8 -35.04 11.65 17.08
CA GLY A 8 -34.45 10.32 16.97
C GLY A 8 -33.13 10.28 17.72
N ASN A 9 -33.08 9.49 18.79
CA ASN A 9 -31.94 9.32 19.68
C ASN A 9 -30.67 8.89 18.94
N TYR A 10 -29.57 9.56 19.27
CA TYR A 10 -28.22 9.00 19.17
C TYR A 10 -28.13 7.78 20.10
N GLN A 11 -27.92 6.60 19.55
CA GLN A 11 -27.41 5.45 20.30
C GLN A 11 -26.00 5.15 19.81
N GLU A 12 -25.05 5.30 20.72
CA GLU A 12 -23.69 4.78 20.64
C GLU A 12 -23.70 3.31 20.21
N ALA A 13 -23.19 3.03 19.01
CA ALA A 13 -22.88 1.66 18.62
C ALA A 13 -21.60 1.24 19.33
N ALA A 14 -21.78 0.33 20.27
CA ALA A 14 -20.81 -0.25 21.17
C ALA A 14 -19.47 -0.62 20.52
N ARG A 15 -18.39 -0.39 21.28
CA ARG A 15 -17.07 -1.03 21.13
C ARG A 15 -17.26 -2.54 21.13
N GLY A 16 -17.35 -3.14 19.95
CA GLY A 16 -17.33 -4.58 19.78
C GLY A 16 -15.95 -5.12 20.14
N THR A 17 -15.89 -5.95 21.16
CA THR A 17 -14.72 -6.77 21.50
C THR A 17 -14.33 -7.57 20.25
N ARG A 18 -13.08 -7.43 19.79
CA ARG A 18 -12.57 -8.20 18.64
C ARG A 18 -12.74 -9.69 18.94
N PRO A 19 -13.22 -10.51 17.99
CA PRO A 19 -13.21 -11.94 18.18
C PRO A 19 -11.75 -12.42 18.23
N SER A 20 -11.26 -12.80 19.40
CA SER A 20 -10.05 -13.60 19.51
C SER A 20 -10.33 -14.96 18.89
N PHE A 21 -9.56 -15.36 17.88
CA PHE A 21 -9.57 -16.73 17.38
C PHE A 21 -8.95 -17.66 18.44
N SER A 22 -9.70 -17.95 19.51
CA SER A 22 -9.41 -19.08 20.39
C SER A 22 -10.07 -20.32 19.78
N ALA A 23 -9.52 -20.78 18.66
CA ALA A 23 -9.87 -22.10 18.14
C ALA A 23 -9.16 -23.14 19.01
N SER A 24 -9.66 -23.35 20.22
CA SER A 24 -9.37 -24.58 20.97
C SER A 24 -10.05 -25.71 20.20
N ILE A 25 -9.36 -26.23 19.18
CA ILE A 25 -9.77 -27.46 18.51
C ILE A 25 -9.85 -28.51 19.62
N PRO A 26 -11.01 -29.14 19.87
CA PRO A 26 -11.09 -30.19 20.87
C PRO A 26 -10.13 -31.30 20.48
N ILE A 27 -9.10 -31.54 21.28
CA ILE A 27 -8.28 -32.73 21.16
C ILE A 27 -9.21 -33.90 21.51
N MET A 28 -9.73 -34.60 20.49
CA MET A 28 -10.40 -35.89 20.72
C MET A 28 -9.38 -36.81 21.39
N THR A 29 -9.61 -37.10 22.66
CA THR A 29 -8.89 -38.09 23.45
C THR A 29 -9.10 -39.45 22.82
N ASN A 30 -8.21 -39.84 21.92
CA ASN A 30 -8.22 -41.18 21.35
C ASN A 30 -7.83 -42.19 22.42
N GLN A 31 -8.76 -43.11 22.72
CA GLN A 31 -8.60 -44.20 23.66
C GLN A 31 -7.36 -45.03 23.33
N LYS A 32 -6.67 -45.47 24.40
CA LYS A 32 -5.54 -46.42 24.37
C LYS A 32 -5.85 -47.60 23.44
N THR A 33 -5.13 -47.67 22.32
CA THR A 33 -4.87 -48.94 21.64
C THR A 33 -3.38 -49.21 21.72
N THR A 34 -3.02 -50.14 22.60
CA THR A 34 -1.68 -50.73 22.67
C THR A 34 -1.33 -51.39 21.36
N ARG A 35 -0.28 -50.92 20.67
CA ARG A 35 0.52 -51.75 19.76
C ARG A 35 1.93 -51.17 19.68
N ASN A 36 2.89 -51.99 20.10
CA ASN A 36 4.31 -51.80 19.90
C ASN A 36 4.62 -51.64 18.41
N ALA A 37 5.24 -50.53 18.03
CA ALA A 37 5.96 -50.39 16.78
C ALA A 37 7.07 -49.36 16.98
N THR A 38 8.31 -49.83 17.02
CA THR A 38 9.52 -49.04 16.80
C THR A 38 9.44 -48.43 15.40
N GLY A 39 9.16 -47.13 15.33
CA GLY A 39 9.06 -46.38 14.10
C GLY A 39 9.32 -44.91 14.39
N ASP A 40 10.35 -44.39 13.74
CA ASP A 40 10.80 -43.00 13.73
C ASP A 40 9.59 -42.04 13.65
N LYS A 41 9.22 -41.39 14.76
CA LYS A 41 8.16 -40.39 14.74
C LYS A 41 8.73 -39.15 14.07
N ALA A 42 8.56 -39.05 12.76
CA ALA A 42 8.84 -37.86 11.99
C ALA A 42 8.23 -36.64 12.71
N GLN A 43 9.11 -35.79 13.24
CA GLN A 43 8.74 -34.60 13.98
C GLN A 43 7.91 -33.70 13.06
N VAL A 44 6.72 -33.27 13.50
CA VAL A 44 5.87 -32.38 12.70
C VAL A 44 6.66 -31.10 12.43
N PRO A 45 6.79 -30.65 11.17
CA PRO A 45 7.51 -29.42 10.86
C PRO A 45 6.84 -28.25 11.59
N SER A 46 7.64 -27.42 12.28
CA SER A 46 7.15 -26.17 12.84
C SER A 46 6.85 -25.20 11.70
N PHE A 47 5.61 -24.72 11.62
CA PHE A 47 5.18 -23.74 10.63
C PHE A 47 5.27 -22.29 11.13
N GLU A 48 5.61 -22.09 12.40
CA GLU A 48 5.86 -20.77 12.98
C GLU A 48 7.18 -20.15 12.47
N SER A 49 8.11 -20.98 11.98
CA SER A 49 9.42 -20.55 11.46
C SER A 49 9.51 -20.59 9.93
N VAL A 50 8.39 -20.56 9.21
CA VAL A 50 8.40 -20.47 7.74
C VAL A 50 9.08 -19.15 7.35
N PRO A 51 10.04 -19.13 6.40
CA PRO A 51 10.81 -17.92 6.04
C PRO A 51 9.99 -16.85 5.31
N ILE A 52 8.65 -16.96 5.30
CA ILE A 52 7.75 -16.07 4.60
C ILE A 52 7.06 -15.18 5.64
N SER A 53 7.30 -13.87 5.56
CA SER A 53 6.63 -12.90 6.42
C SER A 53 5.12 -12.90 6.16
N HIS A 54 4.33 -13.29 7.17
CA HIS A 54 2.87 -13.28 7.09
C HIS A 54 2.34 -11.85 6.84
N SER A 55 2.93 -10.85 7.49
CA SER A 55 2.60 -9.43 7.29
C SER A 55 2.82 -9.00 5.84
N LEU A 56 3.90 -9.45 5.21
CA LEU A 56 4.19 -9.15 3.81
C LEU A 56 3.15 -9.74 2.85
N LEU A 57 2.66 -10.95 3.13
CA LEU A 57 1.58 -11.57 2.35
C LEU A 57 0.27 -10.77 2.45
N LEU A 58 -0.08 -10.32 3.65
CA LEU A 58 -1.27 -9.48 3.87
C LEU A 58 -1.17 -8.16 3.11
N LEU A 59 -0.01 -7.50 3.16
CA LEU A 59 0.21 -6.24 2.47
C LEU A 59 0.31 -6.39 0.94
N SER A 60 0.68 -7.57 0.45
CA SER A 60 0.71 -7.90 -0.97
C SER A 60 -0.69 -8.26 -1.52
N ASP A 61 -1.70 -8.41 -0.66
CA ASP A 61 -3.04 -8.78 -1.10
C ASP A 61 -3.72 -7.64 -1.87
N SER A 62 -4.23 -7.95 -3.07
CA SER A 62 -5.04 -7.04 -3.87
C SER A 62 -6.37 -6.63 -3.21
N ALA A 63 -6.85 -7.40 -2.23
CA ALA A 63 -8.06 -7.14 -1.47
C ALA A 63 -7.85 -6.20 -0.27
N LEU A 64 -6.60 -5.77 0.00
CA LEU A 64 -6.31 -4.80 1.04
C LEU A 64 -7.14 -3.51 0.76
N PRO A 65 -7.91 -2.99 1.74
CA PRO A 65 -8.94 -1.98 1.48
C PRO A 65 -8.34 -0.56 1.37
N LEU A 66 -7.38 -0.39 0.46
CA LEU A 66 -6.73 0.87 0.12
C LEU A 66 -7.45 1.64 -0.99
N GLY A 67 -8.50 1.05 -1.58
CA GLY A 67 -9.19 1.62 -2.74
C GLY A 67 -8.37 1.58 -4.04
N SER A 68 -7.21 0.92 -4.07
CA SER A 68 -6.31 0.82 -5.24
C SER A 68 -7.01 0.29 -6.50
N PHE A 69 -8.07 -0.51 -6.33
CA PHE A 69 -8.91 -0.97 -7.44
C PHE A 69 -9.59 0.19 -8.19
N ALA A 70 -9.91 1.32 -7.54
CA ALA A 70 -10.57 2.45 -8.19
C ALA A 70 -9.62 3.28 -9.08
N TYR A 71 -8.30 3.10 -8.95
CA TYR A 71 -7.29 3.90 -9.65
C TYR A 71 -6.74 3.17 -10.88
N SER A 72 -6.29 3.94 -11.87
CA SER A 72 -5.71 3.45 -13.12
C SER A 72 -4.38 4.12 -13.46
N SER A 73 -3.95 5.09 -12.65
CA SER A 73 -2.67 5.78 -12.79
C SER A 73 -2.48 6.41 -14.17
N GLY A 74 -3.58 6.92 -14.75
CA GLY A 74 -3.58 7.57 -16.06
C GLY A 74 -3.76 6.62 -17.26
N LEU A 75 -3.95 5.31 -17.06
CA LEU A 75 -4.11 4.34 -18.16
C LEU A 75 -5.32 4.66 -19.06
N GLU A 76 -6.44 5.07 -18.47
CA GLU A 76 -7.65 5.40 -19.23
C GLU A 76 -7.43 6.59 -20.16
N SER A 77 -6.78 7.63 -19.64
CA SER A 77 -6.35 8.81 -20.40
C SER A 77 -5.32 8.44 -21.47
N TYR A 78 -4.33 7.60 -21.15
CA TYR A 78 -3.37 7.08 -22.11
C TYR A 78 -4.06 6.40 -23.30
N ILE A 79 -5.00 5.49 -23.03
CA ILE A 79 -5.76 4.77 -24.06
C ILE A 79 -6.57 5.75 -24.92
N ALA A 80 -7.23 6.73 -24.31
CA ALA A 80 -8.05 7.71 -25.03
C ALA A 80 -7.21 8.57 -25.98
N HIS A 81 -6.01 9.00 -25.57
CA HIS A 81 -5.16 9.90 -26.36
C HIS A 81 -4.30 9.19 -27.40
N ASN A 82 -4.13 7.87 -27.30
CA ASN A 82 -3.35 7.08 -28.26
C ASN A 82 -4.23 6.29 -29.25
N LYS A 83 -5.53 6.57 -29.30
CA LYS A 83 -6.46 5.99 -30.28
C LYS A 83 -6.64 6.93 -31.49
N PRO A 84 -6.66 6.40 -32.73
CA PRO A 84 -6.39 5.01 -33.11
C PRO A 84 -4.89 4.67 -32.98
N LEU A 85 -4.58 3.42 -32.63
CA LEU A 85 -3.19 2.95 -32.58
C LEU A 85 -2.62 2.83 -34.01
N PRO A 86 -1.31 3.05 -34.20
CA PRO A 86 -0.65 2.74 -35.47
C PRO A 86 -0.85 1.27 -35.87
N ALA A 87 -0.96 0.99 -37.17
CA ALA A 87 -1.29 -0.35 -37.68
C ALA A 87 -0.33 -1.48 -37.23
N HIS A 88 0.91 -1.14 -36.87
CA HIS A 88 1.93 -2.08 -36.43
C HIS A 88 1.98 -2.28 -34.90
N VAL A 89 1.17 -1.54 -34.13
CA VAL A 89 1.19 -1.59 -32.65
C VAL A 89 -0.06 -2.28 -32.14
N THR A 90 0.13 -3.40 -31.43
CA THR A 90 -0.99 -4.08 -30.76
C THR A 90 -1.36 -3.36 -29.45
N PRO A 91 -2.62 -3.47 -28.99
CA PRO A 91 -3.03 -2.95 -27.68
C PRO A 91 -2.15 -3.47 -26.52
N PHE A 92 -1.73 -4.74 -26.60
CA PHE A 92 -0.85 -5.35 -25.60
C PHE A 92 0.55 -4.75 -25.60
N THR A 93 1.15 -4.52 -26.78
CA THR A 93 2.45 -3.85 -26.91
C THR A 93 2.40 -2.42 -26.41
N SER A 94 1.32 -1.69 -26.76
CA SER A 94 1.07 -0.33 -26.27
C SER A 94 0.93 -0.30 -24.74
N PHE A 95 0.20 -1.26 -24.16
CA PHE A 95 0.08 -1.38 -22.72
C PHE A 95 1.41 -1.69 -22.02
N ASN A 96 2.22 -2.62 -22.53
CA ASN A 96 3.51 -2.92 -21.92
C ASN A 96 4.41 -1.69 -21.89
N ARG A 97 4.36 -0.85 -22.94
CA ARG A 97 5.05 0.44 -22.94
C ARG A 97 4.53 1.35 -21.83
N PHE A 98 3.21 1.49 -21.68
CA PHE A 98 2.62 2.26 -20.59
C PHE A 98 3.02 1.73 -19.21
N LEU A 99 2.97 0.41 -18.99
CA LEU A 99 3.33 -0.21 -17.71
C LEU A 99 4.79 0.09 -17.34
N SER A 100 5.73 -0.05 -18.28
CA SER A 100 7.13 0.30 -18.05
C SER A 100 7.32 1.78 -17.70
N LEU A 101 6.62 2.68 -18.40
CA LEU A 101 6.65 4.12 -18.12
C LEU A 101 6.03 4.46 -16.75
N SER A 102 4.93 3.81 -16.41
CA SER A 102 4.24 4.00 -15.13
C SER A 102 5.08 3.51 -13.95
N LEU A 103 5.74 2.36 -14.09
CA LEU A 103 6.68 1.84 -13.09
C LEU A 103 7.90 2.76 -12.94
N ALA A 104 8.48 3.23 -14.05
CA ALA A 104 9.62 4.14 -13.99
C ALA A 104 9.25 5.46 -13.30
N SER A 105 8.05 5.99 -13.57
CA SER A 105 7.53 7.18 -12.90
C SER A 105 7.38 6.98 -11.39
N ILE A 106 6.70 5.92 -10.94
CA ILE A 106 6.53 5.64 -9.50
C ILE A 106 7.88 5.38 -8.84
N ALA A 107 8.77 4.63 -9.49
CA ALA A 107 10.10 4.35 -8.95
C ALA A 107 10.86 5.64 -8.61
N SER A 108 10.90 6.61 -9.53
CA SER A 108 11.69 7.83 -9.35
C SER A 108 11.03 8.87 -8.46
N THR A 109 9.69 8.87 -8.34
CA THR A 109 8.97 9.88 -7.55
C THR A 109 8.64 9.44 -6.13
N THR A 110 8.45 8.13 -5.86
CA THR A 110 7.96 7.66 -4.55
C THR A 110 8.95 6.81 -3.77
N ILE A 111 9.82 6.03 -4.42
CA ILE A 111 10.75 5.12 -3.73
C ILE A 111 11.78 5.87 -2.87
N PRO A 112 12.34 7.03 -3.28
CA PRO A 112 13.21 7.82 -2.40
C PRO A 112 12.56 8.18 -1.06
N TYR A 113 11.29 8.60 -1.09
CA TYR A 113 10.50 8.92 0.11
C TYR A 113 10.20 7.69 0.96
N LEU A 114 9.80 6.58 0.32
CA LEU A 114 9.57 5.30 1.00
C LEU A 114 10.86 4.83 1.72
N ARG A 115 12.01 4.90 1.04
CA ARG A 115 13.31 4.51 1.61
C ARG A 115 13.66 5.36 2.83
N ARG A 116 13.55 6.68 2.70
CA ARG A 116 13.88 7.62 3.79
C ARG A 116 12.95 7.41 4.98
N ALA A 117 11.64 7.30 4.76
CA ALA A 117 10.65 7.07 5.82
C ALA A 117 10.83 5.71 6.53
N HIS A 118 11.27 4.66 5.82
CA HIS A 118 11.56 3.37 6.47
C HIS A 118 12.81 3.43 7.35
N ARG A 119 13.88 4.11 6.92
CA ARG A 119 15.12 4.24 7.71
C ARG A 119 14.96 5.21 8.89
N GLN A 120 14.26 6.31 8.65
CA GLN A 120 14.08 7.44 9.56
C GLN A 120 12.59 7.76 9.67
N PRO A 121 11.80 6.93 10.38
CA PRO A 121 10.37 7.14 10.54
C PRO A 121 10.04 8.47 11.22
N GLU A 122 10.95 9.04 12.02
CA GLU A 122 10.76 10.35 12.65
C GLU A 122 10.62 11.50 11.65
N GLU A 123 11.09 11.34 10.41
CA GLU A 123 10.90 12.33 9.33
C GLU A 123 9.54 12.20 8.62
N LEU A 124 8.62 11.35 9.10
CA LEU A 124 7.35 11.05 8.40
C LEU A 124 6.57 12.32 8.02
N GLU A 125 6.36 13.26 8.95
CA GLU A 125 5.62 14.50 8.68
C GLU A 125 6.33 15.39 7.65
N ARG A 126 7.66 15.51 7.75
CA ARG A 126 8.48 16.26 6.79
C ARG A 126 8.37 15.65 5.39
N LEU A 127 8.54 14.33 5.29
CA LEU A 127 8.49 13.60 4.02
C LEU A 127 7.10 13.62 3.40
N ASP A 128 6.06 13.62 4.23
CA ASP A 128 4.67 13.79 3.79
C ASP A 128 4.46 15.15 3.13
N ASN A 129 4.85 16.24 3.81
CA ASN A 129 4.77 17.60 3.29
C ASN A 129 5.64 17.79 2.04
N ASP A 130 6.88 17.30 2.05
CA ASP A 130 7.81 17.39 0.90
C ASP A 130 7.25 16.65 -0.32
N LEU A 131 6.61 15.49 -0.13
CA LEU A 131 5.98 14.72 -1.20
C LEU A 131 4.71 15.42 -1.74
N ASP A 132 3.91 16.06 -0.88
CA ASP A 132 2.76 16.87 -1.32
C ASP A 132 3.22 17.99 -2.26
N ALA A 133 4.22 18.76 -1.82
CA ALA A 133 4.83 19.85 -2.58
C ALA A 133 5.47 19.36 -3.89
N SER A 134 6.07 18.18 -3.88
CA SER A 134 6.74 17.57 -5.04
C SER A 134 5.79 16.85 -6.01
N THR A 135 4.48 16.81 -5.72
CA THR A 135 3.46 16.18 -6.57
C THR A 135 2.59 17.24 -7.25
N PRO A 136 3.03 17.84 -8.37
CA PRO A 136 2.30 18.93 -9.03
C PRO A 136 0.97 18.47 -9.65
N CYS A 137 0.88 17.21 -10.08
CA CYS A 137 -0.34 16.66 -10.62
C CYS A 137 -1.38 16.46 -9.50
N THR A 138 -2.41 17.31 -9.47
CA THR A 138 -3.45 17.31 -8.43
C THR A 138 -4.20 15.98 -8.33
N VAL A 139 -4.42 15.31 -9.47
CA VAL A 139 -5.06 13.99 -9.52
C VAL A 139 -4.18 12.95 -8.83
N ALA A 140 -2.89 12.93 -9.15
CA ALA A 140 -1.90 12.05 -8.51
C ALA A 140 -1.80 12.31 -7.01
N ARG A 141 -1.75 13.59 -6.61
CA ARG A 141 -1.67 14.01 -5.22
C ARG A 141 -2.86 13.52 -4.40
N ARG A 142 -4.09 13.77 -4.89
CA ARG A 142 -5.32 13.28 -4.24
C ARG A 142 -5.39 11.76 -4.16
N ALA A 143 -4.96 11.04 -5.21
CA ALA A 143 -4.91 9.59 -5.19
C ALA A 143 -3.94 9.07 -4.11
N SER A 144 -2.74 9.66 -4.03
CA SER A 144 -1.73 9.33 -3.03
C SER A 144 -2.22 9.60 -1.60
N VAL A 145 -2.84 10.75 -1.34
CA VAL A 145 -3.45 11.08 -0.04
C VAL A 145 -4.58 10.12 0.31
N ALA A 146 -5.49 9.86 -0.61
CA ALA A 146 -6.61 8.95 -0.37
C ALA A 146 -6.14 7.52 -0.02
N GLN A 147 -5.10 7.02 -0.72
CA GLN A 147 -4.51 5.70 -0.42
C GLN A 147 -3.74 5.69 0.90
N GLY A 148 -3.01 6.76 1.24
CA GLY A 148 -2.28 6.85 2.50
C GLY A 148 -3.22 6.94 3.71
N LEU A 149 -4.26 7.75 3.65
CA LEU A 149 -5.30 7.80 4.68
C LEU A 149 -6.02 6.46 4.85
N ALA A 150 -6.29 5.74 3.74
CA ALA A 150 -6.84 4.39 3.81
C ALA A 150 -5.87 3.41 4.47
N MET A 151 -4.57 3.51 4.17
CA MET A 151 -3.53 2.69 4.82
C MET A 151 -3.48 2.94 6.33
N LEU A 152 -3.52 4.21 6.76
CA LEU A 152 -3.52 4.55 8.18
C LEU A 152 -4.77 4.01 8.89
N GLN A 153 -5.94 4.06 8.25
CA GLN A 153 -7.15 3.45 8.80
C GLN A 153 -7.04 1.93 8.94
N VAL A 154 -6.44 1.25 7.96
CA VAL A 154 -6.17 -0.20 8.05
C VAL A 154 -5.21 -0.50 9.19
N TRP A 155 -4.16 0.31 9.34
CA TRP A 155 -3.22 0.21 10.44
C TRP A 155 -3.94 0.27 11.79
N GLU A 156 -4.70 1.34 12.05
CA GLU A 156 -5.39 1.55 13.33
C GLU A 156 -6.42 0.46 13.63
N ARG A 157 -7.22 0.09 12.62
CA ARG A 157 -8.38 -0.79 12.81
C ARG A 157 -8.05 -2.27 12.77
N ALA A 158 -7.02 -2.68 12.04
CA ALA A 158 -6.72 -4.10 11.82
C ALA A 158 -5.32 -4.50 12.28
N LEU A 159 -4.29 -3.75 11.91
CA LEU A 159 -2.90 -4.23 12.01
C LEU A 159 -2.22 -3.89 13.35
N LYS A 160 -2.50 -2.72 13.94
CA LYS A 160 -1.78 -2.17 15.09
C LYS A 160 -1.73 -3.12 16.30
N SER A 161 -2.86 -3.69 16.70
CA SER A 161 -2.91 -4.56 17.88
C SER A 161 -2.04 -5.81 17.71
N SER A 162 -2.08 -6.42 16.53
CA SER A 162 -1.33 -7.64 16.22
C SER A 162 0.15 -7.35 16.04
N ALA A 163 0.51 -6.14 15.58
CA ALA A 163 1.89 -5.66 15.57
C ALA A 163 2.44 -5.49 16.99
N ILE A 164 1.69 -4.79 17.87
CA ILE A 164 2.09 -4.58 19.27
C ILE A 164 2.23 -5.91 20.02
N GLN A 165 1.30 -6.85 19.82
CA GLN A 165 1.39 -8.17 20.45
C GLN A 165 2.67 -8.91 20.04
N ARG A 166 3.00 -8.94 18.73
CA ARG A 166 4.23 -9.57 18.24
C ARG A 166 5.49 -8.90 18.80
N ILE A 167 5.49 -7.57 18.89
CA ILE A 167 6.57 -6.82 19.52
C ILE A 167 6.74 -7.27 20.98
N GLN A 168 5.66 -7.41 21.76
CA GLN A 168 5.73 -7.83 23.15
C GLN A 168 6.22 -9.28 23.34
N GLU A 169 5.86 -10.18 22.42
CA GLU A 169 6.23 -11.60 22.46
C GLU A 169 7.71 -11.84 22.14
N HIS A 170 8.30 -11.09 21.22
CA HIS A 170 9.68 -11.30 20.76
C HIS A 170 10.70 -10.41 21.48
N GLN A 171 11.09 -10.73 22.74
CA GLN A 171 12.07 -10.00 23.57
C GLN A 171 13.52 -9.93 23.00
N HIS A 172 13.75 -9.28 21.86
CA HIS A 172 15.09 -9.12 21.28
C HIS A 172 15.44 -7.66 20.96
N ASP A 173 16.73 -7.30 21.04
CA ASP A 173 17.28 -5.94 20.82
C ASP A 173 16.85 -5.24 19.50
N SER A 174 16.34 -5.97 18.50
CA SER A 174 15.83 -5.43 17.23
C SER A 174 14.48 -4.70 17.33
N GLN A 175 13.83 -4.70 18.51
CA GLN A 175 12.52 -4.07 18.74
C GLN A 175 12.50 -2.53 18.65
N HIS A 176 13.66 -1.86 18.75
CA HIS A 176 13.68 -0.41 18.88
C HIS A 176 13.07 0.30 17.65
N HIS A 177 13.32 -0.21 16.44
CA HIS A 177 12.79 0.38 15.21
C HIS A 177 11.28 0.15 15.04
N THR A 178 10.77 -1.02 15.39
CA THR A 178 9.34 -1.35 15.27
C THR A 178 8.51 -0.57 16.29
N VAL A 179 8.96 -0.47 17.55
CA VAL A 179 8.33 0.34 18.60
C VAL A 179 8.29 1.82 18.20
N ARG A 180 9.41 2.33 17.68
CA ARG A 180 9.50 3.71 17.19
C ARG A 180 8.54 3.98 16.04
N ALA A 181 8.42 3.06 15.08
CA ALA A 181 7.48 3.18 13.97
C ALA A 181 6.02 3.25 14.45
N VAL A 182 5.65 2.43 15.43
CA VAL A 182 4.32 2.48 16.05
C VAL A 182 4.06 3.83 16.70
N ALA A 183 5.03 4.36 17.47
CA ALA A 183 4.91 5.66 18.12
C ALA A 183 4.76 6.82 17.12
N VAL A 184 5.55 6.80 16.03
CA VAL A 184 5.46 7.78 14.94
C VAL A 184 4.09 7.74 14.27
N LEU A 185 3.53 6.56 13.98
CA LEU A 185 2.19 6.44 13.38
C LEU A 185 1.09 6.99 14.30
N ASP A 186 1.25 6.83 15.61
CA ASP A 186 0.33 7.38 16.60
C ASP A 186 0.39 8.90 16.64
N GLN A 187 1.60 9.47 16.68
CA GLN A 187 1.80 10.92 16.59
C GLN A 187 1.23 11.48 15.28
N PHE A 188 1.52 10.86 14.14
CA PHE A 188 1.01 11.29 12.84
C PHE A 188 -0.54 11.27 12.77
N SER A 189 -1.16 10.26 13.39
CA SER A 189 -2.62 10.18 13.50
C SER A 189 -3.21 11.29 14.39
N GLU A 190 -2.49 11.72 15.42
CA GLU A 190 -2.88 12.88 16.24
C GLU A 190 -2.74 14.17 15.45
N SER A 191 -1.62 14.37 14.75
CA SER A 191 -1.40 15.53 13.86
C SER A 191 -2.51 15.67 12.82
N LEU A 192 -2.90 14.58 12.15
CA LEU A 192 -4.02 14.57 11.19
C LEU A 192 -5.36 14.99 11.80
N LYS A 193 -5.61 14.72 13.09
CA LYS A 193 -6.86 15.08 13.77
C LYS A 193 -6.90 16.56 14.20
N ASN A 194 -5.73 17.17 14.34
CA ASN A 194 -5.57 18.54 14.82
C ASN A 194 -5.45 19.58 13.70
N ILE A 195 -5.53 19.16 12.43
CA ILE A 195 -5.51 20.06 11.26
C ILE A 195 -6.61 21.13 11.40
N GLY A 196 -6.22 22.40 11.30
CA GLY A 196 -7.13 23.55 11.37
C GLY A 196 -7.57 23.94 12.79
N VAL A 197 -6.91 23.43 13.83
CA VAL A 197 -7.11 23.86 15.23
C VAL A 197 -6.18 25.01 15.62
N ASP A 198 -4.94 25.02 15.11
CA ASP A 198 -3.92 26.04 15.40
C ASP A 198 -3.33 26.63 14.11
N GLU A 199 -3.92 27.71 13.60
CA GLU A 199 -3.49 28.39 12.35
C GLU A 199 -2.00 28.82 12.37
N GLU A 200 -1.47 29.20 13.55
CA GLU A 200 -0.07 29.63 13.72
C GLU A 200 0.93 28.46 13.66
N TYR A 201 0.52 27.24 14.04
CA TYR A 201 1.36 26.03 13.94
C TYR A 201 1.35 25.45 12.52
N ASP A 202 0.19 25.50 11.84
CA ASP A 202 0.04 25.03 10.46
C ASP A 202 0.92 25.84 9.48
N GLU A 203 1.15 27.14 9.74
CA GLU A 203 2.03 28.00 8.92
C GLU A 203 3.54 27.67 9.06
N VAL A 204 3.98 27.14 10.20
CA VAL A 204 5.41 26.93 10.50
C VAL A 204 5.88 25.50 10.17
N ASN A 205 5.04 24.50 10.40
CA ASN A 205 5.41 23.09 10.19
C ASN A 205 4.79 22.45 8.94
N GLY A 206 3.87 23.15 8.27
CA GLY A 206 3.10 22.61 7.14
C GLY A 206 2.02 21.62 7.60
N THR A 207 0.93 21.56 6.85
CA THR A 207 -0.19 20.64 7.14
C THR A 207 0.14 19.23 6.66
N VAL A 208 0.04 18.24 7.54
CA VAL A 208 0.12 16.82 7.14
C VAL A 208 -1.08 16.45 6.26
N SER A 209 -0.82 15.75 5.18
CA SER A 209 -1.81 15.32 4.18
C SER A 209 -2.08 13.81 4.24
N GLY A 210 -1.06 13.00 4.51
CA GLY A 210 -1.19 11.54 4.61
C GLY A 210 -0.97 10.81 3.29
N HIS A 211 0.16 11.04 2.64
CA HIS A 211 0.62 10.39 1.42
C HIS A 211 0.96 8.92 1.60
N PHE A 212 0.70 8.15 0.54
CA PHE A 212 0.78 6.71 0.59
C PHE A 212 2.20 6.16 0.79
N ALA A 213 3.21 6.70 0.10
CA ALA A 213 4.56 6.12 0.12
C ALA A 213 5.27 6.24 1.48
N PRO A 214 5.31 7.40 2.16
CA PRO A 214 5.86 7.50 3.51
C PRO A 214 5.08 6.64 4.52
N LEU A 215 3.75 6.68 4.50
CA LEU A 215 2.93 5.89 5.42
C LEU A 215 3.10 4.38 5.21
N TRP A 216 3.15 3.92 3.96
CA TRP A 216 3.44 2.53 3.63
C TRP A 216 4.77 2.08 4.26
N ALA A 217 5.82 2.89 4.13
CA ALA A 217 7.13 2.59 4.66
C ALA A 217 7.12 2.39 6.18
N VAL A 218 6.51 3.33 6.91
CA VAL A 218 6.46 3.27 8.38
C VAL A 218 5.55 2.13 8.86
N VAL A 219 4.45 1.85 8.16
CA VAL A 219 3.60 0.67 8.45
C VAL A 219 4.38 -0.63 8.21
N CYS A 220 5.13 -0.76 7.11
CA CYS A 220 6.00 -1.91 6.87
C CYS A 220 7.05 -2.07 7.98
N LEU A 221 7.71 -0.98 8.38
CA LEU A 221 8.65 -0.99 9.49
C LEU A 221 7.99 -1.45 10.80
N ALA A 222 6.81 -0.94 11.13
CA ALA A 222 6.06 -1.32 12.33
C ALA A 222 5.62 -2.80 12.32
N LEU A 223 5.51 -3.40 11.13
CA LEU A 223 5.18 -4.81 10.94
C LEU A 223 6.40 -5.74 10.90
N ASP A 224 7.60 -5.20 11.07
CA ASP A 224 8.89 -5.90 10.96
C ASP A 224 9.14 -6.44 9.54
N ILE A 225 8.89 -5.59 8.54
CA ILE A 225 9.16 -5.88 7.13
C ILE A 225 10.38 -5.08 6.69
N ASP A 226 11.36 -5.77 6.11
CA ASP A 226 12.58 -5.17 5.58
C ASP A 226 12.29 -4.17 4.46
N LEU A 227 13.15 -3.15 4.33
CA LEU A 227 13.03 -2.09 3.34
C LEU A 227 12.96 -2.63 1.89
N GLU A 228 13.79 -3.61 1.56
CA GLU A 228 13.84 -4.25 0.24
C GLU A 228 12.51 -4.93 -0.09
N GLN A 229 11.93 -5.63 0.89
CA GLN A 229 10.64 -6.28 0.75
C GLN A 229 9.51 -5.26 0.61
N ALA A 230 9.53 -4.22 1.44
CA ALA A 230 8.55 -3.13 1.42
C ALA A 230 8.54 -2.40 0.07
N ALA A 231 9.72 -2.06 -0.46
CA ALA A 231 9.87 -1.37 -1.74
C ALA A 231 9.44 -2.26 -2.92
N TYR A 232 9.84 -3.54 -2.91
CA TYR A 232 9.45 -4.48 -3.97
C TYR A 232 7.94 -4.72 -4.00
N VAL A 233 7.31 -4.95 -2.84
CA VAL A 233 5.85 -5.16 -2.76
C VAL A 233 5.09 -3.88 -3.12
N PHE A 234 5.60 -2.69 -2.77
CA PHE A 234 5.01 -1.42 -3.21
C PHE A 234 4.94 -1.33 -4.74
N MET A 235 6.06 -1.57 -5.43
CA MET A 235 6.14 -1.58 -6.90
C MET A 235 5.28 -2.67 -7.53
N LEU A 236 5.26 -3.87 -6.94
CA LEU A 236 4.44 -4.97 -7.42
C LEU A 236 2.94 -4.67 -7.27
N ASN A 237 2.53 -4.05 -6.16
CA ASN A 237 1.14 -3.66 -5.94
C ASN A 237 0.68 -2.58 -6.93
N HIS A 238 1.56 -1.64 -7.28
CA HIS A 238 1.30 -0.70 -8.38
C HIS A 238 1.09 -1.43 -9.71
N ALA A 239 1.97 -2.38 -10.07
CA ALA A 239 1.80 -3.19 -11.28
C ALA A 239 0.48 -3.97 -11.30
N LYS A 240 0.11 -4.60 -10.17
CA LYS A 240 -1.17 -5.30 -10.01
C LYS A 240 -2.37 -4.36 -10.24
N ALA A 241 -2.32 -3.15 -9.69
CA ALA A 241 -3.39 -2.15 -9.86
C ALA A 241 -3.55 -1.73 -11.34
N VAL A 242 -2.44 -1.40 -12.01
CA VAL A 242 -2.44 -1.02 -13.43
C VAL A 242 -2.93 -2.17 -14.33
N LEU A 243 -2.49 -3.40 -14.06
CA LEU A 243 -2.93 -4.60 -14.79
C LEU A 243 -4.41 -4.90 -14.56
N SER A 244 -4.91 -4.72 -13.34
CA SER A 244 -6.34 -4.82 -13.03
C SER A 244 -7.16 -3.78 -13.81
N ALA A 245 -6.69 -2.54 -13.86
CA ALA A 245 -7.31 -1.49 -14.68
C ALA A 245 -7.31 -1.84 -16.18
N ALA A 246 -6.23 -2.42 -16.69
CA ALA A 246 -6.13 -2.85 -18.10
C ALA A 246 -7.13 -3.95 -18.46
N VAL A 247 -7.37 -4.90 -17.56
CA VAL A 247 -8.37 -5.96 -17.76
C VAL A 247 -9.77 -5.37 -17.85
N ARG A 248 -10.11 -4.45 -16.95
CA ARG A 248 -11.43 -3.79 -16.92
C ARG A 248 -11.63 -2.80 -18.07
N ALA A 249 -10.56 -2.20 -18.57
CA ALA A 249 -10.57 -1.37 -19.77
C ALA A 249 -10.58 -2.21 -21.07
N SER A 250 -10.70 -3.54 -20.97
CA SER A 250 -10.71 -4.49 -22.10
C SER A 250 -9.47 -4.39 -23.00
N VAL A 251 -8.33 -3.96 -22.44
CA VAL A 251 -7.04 -3.94 -23.15
C VAL A 251 -6.46 -5.35 -23.27
N MET A 252 -6.67 -6.18 -22.25
CA MET A 252 -6.25 -7.58 -22.19
C MET A 252 -7.17 -8.42 -21.31
N GLY A 253 -7.09 -9.74 -21.43
CA GLY A 253 -7.82 -10.68 -20.58
C GLY A 253 -7.14 -10.97 -19.23
N PRO A 254 -7.86 -11.56 -18.26
CA PRO A 254 -7.33 -11.88 -16.93
C PRO A 254 -6.13 -12.84 -16.96
N TYR A 255 -6.14 -13.85 -17.85
CA TYR A 255 -5.01 -14.77 -17.99
C TYR A 255 -3.76 -14.10 -18.56
N GLN A 256 -3.92 -13.14 -19.48
CA GLN A 256 -2.80 -12.35 -20.00
C GLN A 256 -2.19 -11.47 -18.90
N SER A 257 -3.03 -10.84 -18.09
CA SER A 257 -2.62 -10.06 -16.92
C SER A 257 -1.81 -10.90 -15.92
N GLN A 258 -2.31 -12.10 -15.57
CA GLN A 258 -1.57 -13.03 -14.72
C GLN A 258 -0.26 -13.52 -15.38
N GLY A 259 -0.25 -13.70 -16.69
CA GLY A 259 0.97 -14.00 -17.44
C GLY A 259 2.03 -12.91 -17.35
N VAL A 260 1.62 -11.63 -17.31
CA VAL A 260 2.54 -10.50 -17.07
C VAL A 260 3.06 -10.51 -15.63
N LEU A 261 2.19 -10.75 -14.63
CA LEU A 261 2.59 -10.84 -13.22
C LEU A 261 3.56 -11.99 -12.94
N ALA A 262 3.33 -13.15 -13.56
CA ALA A 262 4.20 -14.32 -13.47
C ALA A 262 5.47 -14.18 -14.32
N GLY A 263 5.55 -13.16 -15.18
CA GLY A 263 6.62 -12.99 -16.14
C GLY A 263 7.91 -12.46 -15.51
N ASN A 264 9.03 -13.12 -15.80
CA ASN A 264 10.37 -12.68 -15.39
C ASN A 264 10.73 -11.26 -15.86
N ALA A 265 10.08 -10.77 -16.92
CA ALA A 265 10.30 -9.42 -17.44
C ALA A 265 9.83 -8.33 -16.45
N LEU A 266 8.66 -8.53 -15.82
CA LEU A 266 8.14 -7.59 -14.82
C LEU A 266 9.03 -7.58 -13.59
N GLN A 267 9.37 -8.76 -13.07
CA GLN A 267 10.27 -8.90 -11.93
C GLN A 267 11.62 -8.20 -12.17
N ARG A 268 12.24 -8.43 -13.34
CA ARG A 268 13.49 -7.76 -13.72
C ARG A 268 13.33 -6.25 -13.80
N THR A 269 12.26 -5.77 -14.44
CA THR A 269 11.98 -4.33 -14.55
C THR A 269 11.86 -3.67 -13.18
N ILE A 270 11.12 -4.29 -12.25
CA ILE A 270 11.00 -3.77 -10.87
C ILE A 270 12.36 -3.75 -10.18
N ALA A 271 13.13 -4.84 -10.27
CA ALA A 271 14.44 -4.93 -9.64
C ALA A 271 15.42 -3.89 -10.20
N GLU A 272 15.47 -3.71 -11.52
CA GLU A 272 16.34 -2.72 -12.18
C GLU A 272 15.96 -1.28 -11.79
N LEU A 273 14.67 -0.95 -11.73
CA LEU A 273 14.19 0.36 -11.31
C LEU A 273 14.51 0.64 -9.83
N LEU A 274 14.29 -0.35 -8.95
CA LEU A 274 14.65 -0.22 -7.54
C LEU A 274 16.15 -0.05 -7.36
N GLN A 275 16.97 -0.81 -8.09
CA GLN A 275 18.42 -0.69 -8.05
C GLN A 275 18.89 0.69 -8.54
N LYS A 276 18.25 1.22 -9.58
CA LYS A 276 18.54 2.54 -10.14
C LYS A 276 18.27 3.66 -9.12
N GLU A 277 17.13 3.60 -8.44
CA GLU A 277 16.70 4.64 -7.51
C GLU A 277 17.11 4.38 -6.04
N TRP A 278 17.86 3.31 -5.78
CA TRP A 278 18.13 2.83 -4.41
C TRP A 278 18.90 3.82 -3.54
N TRP A 279 19.63 4.74 -4.16
CA TRP A 279 20.43 5.77 -3.47
C TRP A 279 19.97 7.20 -3.77
N THR A 280 18.92 7.39 -4.58
CA THR A 280 18.33 8.71 -4.84
C THR A 280 17.72 9.24 -3.55
N GLU A 281 18.13 10.41 -3.08
CA GLU A 281 17.53 11.03 -1.88
C GLU A 281 16.22 11.75 -2.24
N PRO A 282 15.29 11.99 -1.29
CA PRO A 282 14.01 12.66 -1.57
C PRO A 282 14.16 14.01 -2.27
N GLU A 283 15.25 14.73 -1.98
CA GLU A 283 15.55 16.04 -2.56
C GLU A 283 15.93 15.95 -4.06
N ASP A 284 16.40 14.79 -4.51
CA ASP A 284 16.72 14.48 -5.91
C ASP A 284 15.60 13.68 -6.61
N ALA A 285 14.52 13.35 -5.90
CA ALA A 285 13.40 12.62 -6.45
C ALA A 285 12.64 13.46 -7.48
N GLY A 286 12.21 12.85 -8.57
CA GLY A 286 11.58 13.60 -9.64
C GLY A 286 10.91 12.77 -10.72
N GLN A 287 10.08 13.42 -11.52
CA GLN A 287 9.36 12.78 -12.63
C GLN A 287 10.30 12.55 -13.82
N VAL A 288 10.68 11.29 -14.07
CA VAL A 288 11.48 10.90 -15.24
C VAL A 288 10.64 10.64 -16.50
N VAL A 289 9.31 10.55 -16.35
CA VAL A 289 8.36 10.39 -17.44
C VAL A 289 7.29 11.49 -17.39
N PRO A 290 7.59 12.73 -17.81
CA PRO A 290 6.66 13.88 -17.69
C PRO A 290 5.29 13.65 -18.33
N ILE A 291 5.21 12.80 -19.36
CA ILE A 291 3.95 12.46 -20.01
C ILE A 291 2.98 11.69 -19.11
N MET A 292 3.48 10.98 -18.08
CA MET A 292 2.63 10.31 -17.08
C MET A 292 1.79 11.32 -16.30
N ASP A 293 2.40 12.42 -15.85
CA ASP A 293 1.68 13.48 -15.14
C ASP A 293 0.61 14.12 -16.03
N LEU A 294 0.90 14.28 -17.33
CA LEU A 294 -0.07 14.78 -18.30
C LEU A 294 -1.24 13.81 -18.46
N TRP A 295 -1.00 12.50 -18.59
CA TRP A 295 -2.08 11.52 -18.71
C TRP A 295 -2.91 11.45 -17.44
N MET A 296 -2.29 11.44 -16.27
CA MET A 296 -2.99 11.48 -14.98
C MET A 296 -3.83 12.75 -14.84
N GLY A 297 -3.27 13.93 -15.11
CA GLY A 297 -3.99 15.20 -15.00
C GLY A 297 -5.15 15.31 -16.00
N ARG A 298 -4.95 14.83 -17.23
CA ARG A 298 -6.00 14.84 -18.27
C ARG A 298 -7.12 13.84 -18.01
N HIS A 299 -6.97 12.93 -17.05
CA HIS A 299 -8.04 12.00 -16.68
C HIS A 299 -9.34 12.71 -16.29
N GLU A 300 -9.25 13.87 -15.62
CA GLU A 300 -10.43 14.66 -15.25
C GLU A 300 -11.22 15.21 -16.44
N LEU A 301 -10.58 15.30 -17.62
CA LEU A 301 -11.16 15.85 -18.83
C LEU A 301 -11.85 14.79 -19.71
N LEU A 302 -11.81 13.52 -19.30
CA LEU A 302 -12.47 12.45 -20.03
C LEU A 302 -13.99 12.54 -19.89
N TYR A 303 -14.70 12.48 -21.03
CA TYR A 303 -16.16 12.55 -21.09
C TYR A 303 -16.85 11.41 -20.34
N SER A 304 -16.29 10.20 -20.42
CA SER A 304 -16.72 9.02 -19.66
C SER A 304 -15.52 8.45 -18.93
N ARG A 305 -15.73 8.05 -17.66
CA ARG A 305 -14.68 7.55 -16.77
C ARG A 305 -15.15 6.30 -16.04
N ILE A 306 -14.33 5.26 -16.04
CA ILE A 306 -14.55 4.06 -15.23
C ILE A 306 -13.63 4.00 -14.00
N PHE A 307 -12.56 4.81 -13.98
CA PHE A 307 -11.62 4.91 -12.86
C PHE A 307 -11.57 6.31 -12.27
N ASN A 308 -11.05 6.42 -11.06
CA ASN A 308 -10.73 7.68 -10.40
C ASN A 308 -9.34 8.23 -10.81
N SER A 309 -8.55 7.37 -11.51
CA SER A 309 -7.13 7.45 -11.93
C SER A 309 -6.14 7.90 -10.89
#